data_AF-A0A9D6G7F2-F1
#
_entry.id   AF-A0A9D6G7F2-F1
#
_cell.length_a   1.000
_cell.length_b   1.000
_cell.length_c   1.000
_cell.angle_alpha   90.00
_cell.angle_beta   90.00
_cell.angle_gamma   90.00
#
_symmetry.space_group_name_H-M   'P 1'
#
loop_
_entity.id
_entity.type
_entity.pdbx_description
1 polymer ?
#
loop_
_entity_poly.entity_id
_entity_poly.type
_entity_poly.pdbx_seq_one_letter_code
_entity_poly.pdbx_strand_id
1 'polypeptide(L)'
;MTDSLRDRFSALPSGDRRLLVGMSAAALAALLLGIVGGLLTALARAGFLDVVPETAYRFLTVHGVSIFFYWLYLAQVALLLGLAAVENRRGIAWRGAAWTGFLLVVGGFMFSMGGAHTGTPLLYDGAPALASEQPATLLVFNLGYVLLGLGLMVAPAAAVATLLGARREGRREKMSAVGFALFAWAGFLMVSGFAALHAFVPGTLWALGIGAFPAAQSTNWHILFHNMHYLPLMATVLLWYVLMRELTGVTSVFGERFSKIVFAMYLVFVPPTSLYHMFLEPDLPGAVRVTGSLLSLFVSVPTLTAFLIIVTSLEVYARAKGARGLFGWLRLLPWSHPAMAAAAMAVINMGLGLVFAFVLIQEKLAPLLSDTFFVPGYFHFFTVGTVSLTLRAALA
;
A
#
# COMPACT_ATOMS: atom_id res chain seq x y z
N MET A 1 4.06 -13.62 -31.05
CA MET A 1 3.23 -13.36 -29.85
C MET A 1 4.16 -12.94 -28.75
N THR A 2 3.88 -11.84 -28.05
CA THR A 2 4.63 -11.52 -26.82
C THR A 2 4.23 -12.51 -25.74
N ASP A 3 5.20 -13.18 -25.11
CA ASP A 3 4.97 -14.09 -23.99
C ASP A 3 4.06 -13.44 -22.94
N SER A 4 3.06 -14.19 -22.45
CA SER A 4 2.18 -13.71 -21.38
C SER A 4 2.99 -13.42 -20.11
N LEU A 5 2.46 -12.61 -19.20
CA LEU A 5 3.10 -12.42 -17.89
C LEU A 5 3.29 -13.76 -17.19
N ARG A 6 2.32 -14.66 -17.30
CA ARG A 6 2.40 -16.02 -16.73
C ARG A 6 3.59 -16.80 -17.25
N ASP A 7 3.82 -16.79 -18.56
CA ASP A 7 4.95 -17.48 -19.18
C ASP A 7 6.28 -16.87 -18.70
N ARG A 8 6.35 -15.53 -18.64
CA ARG A 8 7.55 -14.82 -18.16
C ARG A 8 7.84 -15.10 -16.67
N PHE A 9 6.82 -15.19 -15.84
CA PHE A 9 6.96 -15.61 -14.44
C PHE A 9 7.41 -17.07 -14.32
N SER A 10 6.87 -17.95 -15.17
CA SER A 10 7.27 -19.36 -15.21
C SER A 10 8.73 -19.53 -15.64
N ALA A 11 9.25 -18.64 -16.48
CA ALA A 11 10.65 -18.63 -16.93
C ALA A 11 11.66 -18.10 -15.89
N LEU A 12 11.21 -17.52 -14.77
CA LEU A 12 12.11 -17.02 -13.74
C LEU A 12 12.90 -18.16 -13.06
N PRO A 13 14.11 -17.88 -12.54
CA PRO A 13 14.87 -18.84 -11.75
C PRO A 13 14.03 -19.44 -10.61
N SER A 14 14.23 -20.73 -10.33
CA SER A 14 13.44 -21.45 -9.31
C SER A 14 13.52 -20.79 -7.92
N GLY A 15 14.68 -20.24 -7.56
CA GLY A 15 14.88 -19.51 -6.32
C GLY A 15 14.04 -18.23 -6.23
N ASP A 16 13.85 -17.53 -7.34
CA ASP A 16 13.03 -16.31 -7.40
C ASP A 16 11.54 -16.68 -7.30
N ARG A 17 11.11 -17.71 -8.05
CA ARG A 17 9.72 -18.19 -7.98
C ARG A 17 9.36 -18.64 -6.57
N ARG A 18 10.24 -19.36 -5.86
CA ARG A 18 10.02 -19.78 -4.47
C ARG A 18 9.89 -18.59 -3.52
N LEU A 19 10.75 -17.58 -3.68
CA LEU A 19 10.65 -16.34 -2.91
C LEU A 19 9.29 -15.67 -3.15
N LEU A 20 8.94 -15.41 -4.42
CA LEU A 20 7.70 -14.73 -4.77
C LEU A 20 6.46 -15.47 -4.25
N VAL A 21 6.40 -16.79 -4.41
CA VAL A 21 5.32 -17.63 -3.86
C VAL A 21 5.26 -17.54 -2.34
N GLY A 22 6.42 -17.60 -1.66
CA GLY A 22 6.49 -17.47 -0.20
C GLY A 22 5.96 -16.10 0.28
N MET A 23 6.33 -15.02 -0.41
CA MET A 23 5.85 -13.67 -0.09
C MET A 23 4.36 -13.54 -0.33
N SER A 24 3.84 -14.05 -1.45
CA SER A 24 2.41 -14.04 -1.74
C SER A 24 1.61 -14.87 -0.74
N ALA A 25 2.11 -16.04 -0.34
CA ALA A 25 1.48 -16.87 0.69
C ALA A 25 1.45 -16.18 2.06
N ALA A 26 2.57 -15.58 2.48
CA ALA A 26 2.64 -14.82 3.72
C ALA A 26 1.69 -13.60 3.71
N ALA A 27 1.60 -12.90 2.58
CA ALA A 27 0.63 -11.81 2.41
C ALA A 27 -0.80 -12.32 2.60
N LEU A 28 -1.20 -13.39 1.90
CA LEU A 28 -2.54 -13.95 1.99
C LEU A 28 -2.86 -14.48 3.41
N ALA A 29 -1.87 -15.02 4.12
CA ALA A 29 -2.02 -15.42 5.52
C ALA A 29 -2.29 -14.21 6.43
N ALA A 30 -1.55 -13.11 6.25
CA ALA A 30 -1.79 -11.87 6.99
C ALA A 30 -3.19 -11.28 6.67
N LEU A 31 -3.61 -11.34 5.40
CA LEU A 31 -4.97 -10.93 5.00
C LEU A 31 -6.04 -11.77 5.71
N LEU A 32 -5.89 -13.10 5.70
CA LEU A 32 -6.84 -14.01 6.33
C LEU A 32 -6.96 -13.74 7.83
N LEU A 33 -5.82 -13.61 8.54
CA LEU A 33 -5.81 -13.30 9.97
C LEU A 33 -6.50 -11.96 10.24
N GLY A 34 -6.19 -10.95 9.44
CA GLY A 34 -6.81 -9.65 9.53
C GLY A 34 -8.32 -9.66 9.29
N ILE A 35 -8.80 -10.44 8.32
CA ILE A 35 -10.24 -10.63 8.07
C ILE A 35 -10.92 -11.27 9.29
N VAL A 36 -10.31 -12.30 9.89
CA VAL A 36 -10.83 -12.92 11.10
C VAL A 36 -10.91 -11.91 12.24
N GLY A 37 -9.86 -11.12 12.49
CA GLY A 37 -9.88 -10.05 13.50
C GLY A 37 -10.99 -9.02 13.23
N GLY A 38 -11.19 -8.64 11.96
CA GLY A 38 -12.24 -7.69 11.55
C GLY A 38 -13.64 -8.24 11.77
N LEU A 39 -13.87 -9.50 11.41
CA LEU A 39 -15.13 -10.20 11.67
C LEU A 39 -15.44 -10.27 13.16
N LEU A 40 -14.47 -10.67 13.98
CA LEU A 40 -14.63 -10.75 15.43
C LEU A 40 -14.91 -9.38 16.05
N THR A 41 -14.24 -8.33 15.56
CA THR A 41 -14.51 -6.94 15.97
C THR A 41 -15.95 -6.54 15.64
N ALA A 42 -16.43 -6.85 14.43
CA ALA A 42 -17.79 -6.53 14.01
C ALA A 42 -18.84 -7.29 14.83
N LEU A 43 -18.61 -8.58 15.09
CA LEU A 43 -19.51 -9.41 15.90
C LEU A 43 -19.58 -8.92 17.36
N ALA A 44 -18.43 -8.60 17.96
CA ALA A 44 -18.39 -8.03 19.31
C ALA A 44 -19.12 -6.68 19.37
N ARG A 45 -18.87 -5.79 18.39
CA ARG A 45 -19.53 -4.48 18.33
C ARG A 45 -21.03 -4.57 18.11
N ALA A 46 -21.50 -5.58 17.38
CA ALA A 46 -22.92 -5.83 17.11
C ALA A 46 -23.64 -6.58 18.25
N GLY A 47 -22.93 -6.99 19.31
CA GLY A 47 -23.50 -7.75 20.43
C GLY A 47 -23.73 -9.23 20.13
N PHE A 48 -23.21 -9.76 19.03
CA PHE A 48 -23.26 -11.20 18.72
C PHE A 48 -22.18 -12.02 19.42
N LEU A 49 -21.14 -11.36 19.94
CA LEU A 49 -20.06 -11.97 20.70
C LEU A 49 -19.87 -11.21 22.02
N ASP A 50 -20.18 -11.84 23.14
CA ASP A 50 -20.01 -11.25 24.47
C ASP A 50 -18.57 -11.45 24.95
N VAL A 51 -17.78 -10.38 24.87
CA VAL A 51 -16.37 -10.35 25.27
C VAL A 51 -16.09 -9.06 26.04
N VAL A 52 -15.12 -9.13 26.96
CA VAL A 52 -14.65 -7.93 27.66
C VAL A 52 -14.04 -6.93 26.66
N PRO A 53 -14.12 -5.61 26.92
CA PRO A 53 -13.65 -4.58 25.98
C PRO A 53 -12.21 -4.77 25.52
N GLU A 54 -11.32 -5.19 26.43
CA GLU A 54 -9.91 -5.45 26.11
C GLU A 54 -9.75 -6.48 24.98
N THR A 55 -10.54 -7.57 25.02
CA THR A 55 -10.53 -8.60 23.98
C THR A 55 -11.05 -8.06 22.65
N ALA A 56 -12.09 -7.22 22.67
CA ALA A 56 -12.60 -6.57 21.46
C ALA A 56 -11.56 -5.63 20.82
N TYR A 57 -10.85 -4.82 21.62
CA TYR A 57 -9.75 -3.98 21.14
C TYR A 57 -8.56 -4.80 20.63
N ARG A 58 -8.33 -5.99 21.19
CA ARG A 58 -7.33 -6.93 20.69
C ARG A 58 -7.69 -7.46 19.30
N PHE A 59 -8.96 -7.82 19.05
CA PHE A 59 -9.43 -8.18 17.71
C PHE A 59 -9.20 -7.05 16.71
N LEU A 60 -9.48 -5.81 17.11
CA LEU A 60 -9.26 -4.63 16.29
C LEU A 60 -7.76 -4.38 16.02
N THR A 61 -6.90 -4.62 17.01
CA THR A 61 -5.44 -4.54 16.85
C THR A 61 -4.96 -5.57 15.82
N VAL A 62 -5.37 -6.83 15.98
CA VAL A 62 -5.03 -7.91 15.03
C VAL A 62 -5.52 -7.57 13.62
N HIS A 63 -6.75 -7.05 13.49
CA HIS A 63 -7.31 -6.61 12.21
C HIS A 63 -6.46 -5.52 11.53
N GLY A 64 -6.28 -4.39 12.22
CA GLY A 64 -5.60 -3.22 11.67
C GLY A 64 -4.15 -3.52 11.33
N VAL A 65 -3.42 -4.16 12.25
CA VAL A 65 -2.01 -4.51 12.07
C VAL A 65 -1.85 -5.48 10.89
N SER A 66 -2.61 -6.59 10.88
CA SER A 66 -2.43 -7.64 9.87
C SER A 66 -2.79 -7.16 8.46
N ILE A 67 -3.88 -6.43 8.30
CA ILE A 67 -4.30 -5.96 6.96
C ILE A 67 -3.44 -4.77 6.52
N PHE A 68 -3.42 -3.69 7.31
CA PHE A 68 -2.86 -2.43 6.83
C PHE A 68 -1.33 -2.48 6.71
N PHE A 69 -0.63 -3.10 7.66
CA PHE A 69 0.83 -3.11 7.65
C PHE A 69 1.45 -4.33 7.00
N TYR A 70 0.82 -5.50 7.12
CA TYR A 70 1.47 -6.74 6.67
C TYR A 70 0.90 -7.25 5.36
N TRP A 71 -0.42 -7.38 5.20
CA TRP A 71 -1.02 -7.77 3.92
C TRP A 71 -0.66 -6.78 2.81
N LEU A 72 -0.96 -5.48 2.98
CA LEU A 72 -0.74 -4.49 1.93
C LEU A 72 0.73 -4.46 1.51
N TYR A 73 1.67 -4.59 2.44
CA TYR A 73 3.08 -4.41 2.15
C TYR A 73 3.79 -5.67 1.70
N LEU A 74 3.46 -6.85 2.26
CA LEU A 74 3.98 -8.12 1.73
C LEU A 74 3.53 -8.32 0.28
N ALA A 75 2.25 -8.05 -0.02
CA ALA A 75 1.72 -8.16 -1.39
C ALA A 75 2.41 -7.17 -2.34
N GLN A 76 2.58 -5.91 -1.93
CA GLN A 76 3.25 -4.91 -2.75
C GLN A 76 4.72 -5.28 -3.03
N VAL A 77 5.48 -5.71 -2.02
CA VAL A 77 6.89 -6.12 -2.21
C VAL A 77 6.98 -7.34 -3.12
N ALA A 78 6.10 -8.33 -2.96
CA ALA A 78 6.05 -9.51 -3.82
C ALA A 78 5.80 -9.12 -5.29
N LEU A 79 4.79 -8.31 -5.54
CA LEU A 79 4.44 -7.84 -6.88
C LEU A 79 5.54 -6.97 -7.49
N LEU A 80 6.12 -6.05 -6.71
CA LEU A 80 7.23 -5.21 -7.15
C LEU A 80 8.44 -6.07 -7.59
N LEU A 81 8.90 -7.00 -6.75
CA LEU A 81 10.04 -7.86 -7.05
C LEU A 81 9.75 -8.75 -8.26
N GLY A 82 8.54 -9.31 -8.33
CA GLY A 82 8.11 -10.15 -9.43
C GLY A 82 8.11 -9.41 -10.77
N LEU A 83 7.48 -8.24 -10.81
CA LEU A 83 7.42 -7.41 -12.01
C LEU A 83 8.80 -6.86 -12.39
N ALA A 84 9.65 -6.50 -11.42
CA ALA A 84 11.03 -6.09 -11.67
C ALA A 84 11.87 -7.22 -12.29
N ALA A 85 11.75 -8.45 -11.77
CA ALA A 85 12.42 -9.63 -12.29
C ALA A 85 12.00 -9.94 -13.73
N VAL A 86 10.69 -9.90 -13.98
CA VAL A 86 10.09 -10.08 -15.30
C VAL A 86 10.56 -9.00 -16.28
N GLU A 87 10.62 -7.73 -15.85
CA GLU A 87 11.12 -6.62 -16.68
C GLU A 87 12.61 -6.74 -16.99
N ASN A 88 13.42 -7.24 -16.04
CA ASN A 88 14.86 -7.48 -16.22
C ASN A 88 15.17 -8.70 -17.11
N ARG A 89 14.24 -9.66 -17.22
CA ARG A 89 14.37 -10.92 -17.99
C ARG A 89 15.46 -11.90 -17.52
N ARG A 90 16.14 -11.62 -16.41
CA ARG A 90 17.18 -12.48 -15.82
C ARG A 90 16.86 -12.93 -14.39
N GLY A 91 15.70 -12.53 -13.85
CA GLY A 91 15.39 -12.73 -12.44
C GLY A 91 15.77 -11.54 -11.56
N ILE A 92 15.75 -11.78 -10.25
CA ILE A 92 15.98 -10.82 -9.17
C ILE A 92 17.49 -10.68 -8.93
N ALA A 93 18.01 -9.46 -9.08
CA ALA A 93 19.34 -9.11 -8.60
C ALA A 93 19.33 -9.00 -7.07
N TRP A 94 20.48 -9.26 -6.44
CA TRP A 94 20.62 -9.24 -4.97
C TRP A 94 19.58 -10.11 -4.26
N ARG A 95 19.35 -11.32 -4.79
CA ARG A 95 18.39 -12.29 -4.25
C ARG A 95 18.53 -12.53 -2.73
N GLY A 96 19.76 -12.50 -2.20
CA GLY A 96 20.00 -12.57 -0.75
C GLY A 96 19.34 -11.43 0.02
N ALA A 97 19.48 -10.18 -0.45
CA ALA A 97 18.80 -9.03 0.12
C ALA A 97 17.27 -9.15 -0.01
N ALA A 98 16.76 -9.64 -1.14
CA ALA A 98 15.32 -9.87 -1.31
C ALA A 98 14.76 -10.88 -0.28
N TRP A 99 15.49 -11.97 -0.02
CA TRP A 99 15.16 -12.91 1.07
C TRP A 99 15.27 -12.28 2.45
N THR A 100 16.34 -11.54 2.74
CA THR A 100 16.51 -10.85 4.02
C THR A 100 15.37 -9.88 4.27
N GLY A 101 15.00 -9.05 3.28
CA GLY A 101 13.87 -8.13 3.40
C GLY A 101 12.55 -8.85 3.65
N PHE A 102 12.29 -9.97 2.95
CA PHE A 102 11.11 -10.80 3.21
C PHE A 102 11.09 -11.35 4.64
N LEU A 103 12.20 -11.92 5.11
CA LEU A 103 12.32 -12.47 6.47
C LEU A 103 12.18 -11.39 7.55
N LEU A 104 12.68 -10.17 7.29
CA LEU A 104 12.47 -9.03 8.17
C LEU A 104 10.99 -8.66 8.29
N VAL A 105 10.25 -8.57 7.18
CA VAL A 105 8.81 -8.27 7.23
C VAL A 105 8.03 -9.39 7.93
N VAL A 106 8.32 -10.67 7.66
CA VAL A 106 7.65 -11.80 8.33
C VAL A 106 8.00 -11.85 9.80
N GLY A 107 9.27 -11.66 10.16
CA GLY A 107 9.69 -11.54 11.56
C GLY A 107 8.96 -10.40 12.24
N GLY A 108 8.89 -9.24 11.59
CA GLY A 108 8.12 -8.09 12.05
C GLY A 108 6.67 -8.44 12.36
N PHE A 109 6.02 -9.16 11.44
CA PHE A 109 4.64 -9.62 11.63
C PHE A 109 4.49 -10.48 12.87
N MET A 110 5.38 -11.44 13.07
CA MET A 110 5.36 -12.30 14.26
C MET A 110 5.57 -11.52 15.56
N PHE A 111 6.48 -10.54 15.57
CA PHE A 111 6.69 -9.67 16.72
C PHE A 111 5.46 -8.77 16.99
N SER A 112 4.89 -8.14 15.98
CA SER A 112 3.66 -7.34 16.14
C SER A 112 2.48 -8.19 16.62
N MET A 113 2.32 -9.42 16.12
CA MET A 113 1.28 -10.34 16.60
C MET A 113 1.55 -10.81 18.03
N GLY A 114 2.80 -11.14 18.37
CA GLY A 114 3.20 -11.45 19.74
C GLY A 114 2.86 -10.31 20.70
N GLY A 115 3.26 -9.09 20.35
CA GLY A 115 2.94 -7.88 21.11
C GLY A 115 1.44 -7.60 21.20
N ALA A 116 0.70 -7.83 20.12
CA ALA A 116 -0.76 -7.67 20.10
C ALA A 116 -1.49 -8.73 20.94
N HIS A 117 -0.89 -9.88 21.22
CA HIS A 117 -1.46 -10.93 22.06
C HIS A 117 -1.07 -10.81 23.54
N THR A 118 -0.01 -10.07 23.85
CA THR A 118 0.46 -9.82 25.22
C THR A 118 -0.05 -8.48 25.73
N GLY A 119 -0.34 -8.36 27.02
CA GLY A 119 -0.56 -7.07 27.69
C GLY A 119 -1.68 -6.21 27.10
N THR A 120 -1.64 -4.89 27.32
CA THR A 120 -2.68 -3.96 26.83
C THR A 120 -2.76 -3.93 25.29
N PRO A 121 -3.95 -4.00 24.67
CA PRO A 121 -4.09 -3.86 23.22
C PRO A 121 -3.72 -2.44 22.79
N LEU A 122 -2.66 -2.34 21.98
CA LEU A 122 -2.06 -1.06 21.57
C LEU A 122 -2.72 -0.44 20.34
N LEU A 123 -3.71 -1.12 19.75
CA LEU A 123 -4.23 -0.83 18.42
C LEU A 123 -3.10 -0.79 17.38
N TYR A 124 -3.45 -0.49 16.14
CA TYR A 124 -2.46 -0.45 15.06
C TYR A 124 -1.46 0.72 15.18
N ASP A 125 -1.80 1.80 15.88
CA ASP A 125 -0.98 3.00 16.11
C ASP A 125 0.10 2.86 17.19
N GLY A 126 0.00 1.81 18.02
CA GLY A 126 1.08 1.46 18.94
C GLY A 126 1.29 2.48 20.05
N ALA A 127 0.22 3.12 20.53
CA ALA A 127 0.28 4.26 21.46
C ALA A 127 1.07 3.94 22.75
N PRO A 128 2.27 4.53 22.95
CA PRO A 128 3.15 4.23 24.07
C PRO A 128 2.54 4.53 25.44
N ALA A 129 1.63 5.51 25.52
CA ALA A 129 0.93 5.86 26.75
C ALA A 129 0.06 4.70 27.29
N LEU A 130 -0.47 3.83 26.42
CA LEU A 130 -1.29 2.67 26.82
C LEU A 130 -0.48 1.53 27.44
N ALA A 131 0.82 1.50 27.19
CA ALA A 131 1.74 0.49 27.72
C ALA A 131 2.88 1.13 28.54
N SER A 132 2.62 2.30 29.15
CA SER A 132 3.58 2.99 30.02
C SER A 132 4.06 2.11 31.18
N GLU A 133 3.16 1.31 31.74
CA GLU A 133 3.43 0.33 32.81
C GLU A 133 3.87 -1.04 32.29
N GLN A 134 3.85 -1.26 30.97
CA GLN A 134 4.15 -2.54 30.33
C GLN A 134 5.15 -2.36 29.17
N PRO A 135 6.36 -1.82 29.43
CA PRO A 135 7.34 -1.51 28.39
C PRO A 135 7.75 -2.74 27.57
N ALA A 136 7.75 -3.94 28.16
CA ALA A 136 8.05 -5.18 27.45
C ALA A 136 7.03 -5.47 26.32
N THR A 137 5.73 -5.23 26.57
CA THR A 137 4.68 -5.37 25.55
C THR A 137 4.90 -4.39 24.40
N LEU A 138 5.16 -3.12 24.74
CA LEU A 138 5.45 -2.09 23.75
C LEU A 138 6.70 -2.41 22.94
N LEU A 139 7.75 -2.93 23.59
CA LEU A 139 9.00 -3.31 22.93
C LEU A 139 8.75 -4.37 21.86
N VAL A 140 8.08 -5.47 22.22
CA VAL A 140 7.78 -6.57 21.29
C VAL A 140 6.94 -6.06 20.12
N PHE A 141 5.93 -5.24 20.40
CA PHE A 141 5.07 -4.66 19.38
C PHE A 141 5.83 -3.73 18.41
N ASN A 142 6.65 -2.81 18.95
CA ASN A 142 7.41 -1.84 18.18
C ASN A 142 8.56 -2.47 17.39
N LEU A 143 9.22 -3.52 17.94
CA LEU A 143 10.19 -4.31 17.18
C LEU A 143 9.55 -4.89 15.91
N GLY A 144 8.27 -5.25 15.96
CA GLY A 144 7.53 -5.66 14.78
C GLY A 144 7.55 -4.62 13.66
N TYR A 145 7.21 -3.37 13.99
CA TYR A 145 7.24 -2.25 13.06
C TYR A 145 8.64 -1.82 12.63
N VAL A 146 9.63 -1.92 13.50
CA VAL A 146 11.03 -1.66 13.16
C VAL A 146 11.51 -2.65 12.10
N LEU A 147 11.21 -3.94 12.28
CA LEU A 147 11.55 -4.99 11.32
C LEU A 147 10.77 -4.84 10.01
N LEU A 148 9.49 -4.47 10.05
CA LEU A 148 8.74 -4.08 8.87
C LEU A 148 9.44 -2.94 8.12
N GLY A 149 9.83 -1.88 8.83
CA GLY A 149 10.53 -0.73 8.26
C GLY A 149 11.83 -1.11 7.54
N LEU A 150 12.67 -1.91 8.21
CA LEU A 150 13.91 -2.44 7.62
C LEU A 150 13.64 -3.34 6.41
N GLY A 151 12.63 -4.21 6.49
CA GLY A 151 12.24 -5.07 5.38
C GLY A 151 11.79 -4.28 4.15
N LEU A 152 11.05 -3.19 4.36
CA LEU A 152 10.63 -2.23 3.34
C LEU A 152 11.75 -1.36 2.78
N MET A 153 12.93 -1.38 3.38
CA MET A 153 14.13 -0.77 2.78
C MET A 153 14.92 -1.80 1.97
N VAL A 154 15.16 -2.98 2.57
CA VAL A 154 16.06 -4.00 2.00
C VAL A 154 15.46 -4.68 0.76
N ALA A 155 14.20 -5.12 0.81
CA ALA A 155 13.61 -5.83 -0.33
C ALA A 155 13.40 -4.92 -1.57
N PRO A 156 12.88 -3.68 -1.45
CA PRO A 156 12.80 -2.77 -2.58
C PRO A 156 14.17 -2.33 -3.12
N ALA A 157 15.23 -2.29 -2.30
CA ALA A 157 16.58 -2.06 -2.79
C ALA A 157 17.05 -3.16 -3.77
N ALA A 158 16.65 -4.42 -3.55
CA ALA A 158 16.88 -5.50 -4.50
C ALA A 158 16.09 -5.29 -5.81
N ALA A 159 14.86 -4.76 -5.74
CA ALA A 159 14.09 -4.37 -6.93
C ALA A 159 14.78 -3.24 -7.71
N VAL A 160 15.30 -2.22 -7.02
CA VAL A 160 16.10 -1.13 -7.63
C VAL A 160 17.33 -1.70 -8.34
N ALA A 161 18.11 -2.56 -7.65
CA ALA A 161 19.28 -3.21 -8.24
C ALA A 161 18.90 -4.03 -9.49
N THR A 162 17.76 -4.73 -9.44
CA THR A 162 17.23 -5.53 -10.55
C THR A 162 16.88 -4.66 -11.77
N LEU A 163 16.20 -3.54 -11.54
CA LEU A 163 15.76 -2.62 -12.60
C LEU A 163 16.94 -1.85 -13.23
N LEU A 164 17.96 -1.52 -12.43
CA LEU A 164 19.15 -0.82 -12.91
C LEU A 164 20.16 -1.77 -13.59
N GLY A 165 20.10 -3.08 -13.33
CA GLY A 165 21.04 -4.07 -13.89
C GLY A 165 21.13 -4.03 -15.41
N ALA A 166 19.99 -3.97 -16.11
CA ALA A 166 19.96 -3.89 -17.58
C ALA A 166 20.65 -2.63 -18.14
N ARG A 167 20.62 -1.53 -17.39
CA ARG A 167 21.26 -0.27 -17.79
C ARG A 167 22.76 -0.28 -17.48
N ARG A 168 23.15 -0.81 -16.32
CA ARG A 168 24.57 -0.97 -15.92
C ARG A 168 25.33 -1.92 -16.85
N GLU A 169 24.66 -2.94 -17.36
CA GLU A 169 25.22 -3.92 -18.31
C GLU A 169 25.17 -3.44 -19.77
N GLY A 170 24.74 -2.21 -20.05
CA GLY A 170 24.64 -1.67 -21.42
C GLY A 170 23.55 -2.28 -22.30
N ARG A 171 22.68 -3.16 -21.76
CA ARG A 171 21.61 -3.83 -22.51
C ARG A 171 20.43 -2.92 -22.85
N ARG A 172 20.23 -1.85 -22.08
CA ARG A 172 19.20 -0.85 -22.30
C ARG A 172 19.71 0.53 -21.94
N GLU A 173 19.61 1.46 -22.87
CA GLU A 173 19.98 2.85 -22.59
C GLU A 173 18.94 3.53 -21.69
N LYS A 174 17.63 3.29 -21.88
CA LYS A 174 16.54 3.95 -21.15
C LYS A 174 15.59 2.94 -20.50
N MET A 175 15.02 3.29 -19.34
CA MET A 175 13.96 2.49 -18.71
C MET A 175 12.67 2.61 -19.52
N SER A 176 11.90 1.52 -19.61
CA SER A 176 10.53 1.56 -20.11
C SER A 176 9.62 2.37 -19.16
N ALA A 177 8.42 2.76 -19.57
CA ALA A 177 7.45 3.38 -18.65
C ALA A 177 7.16 2.49 -17.44
N VAL A 178 6.99 1.18 -17.65
CA VAL A 178 6.77 0.20 -16.58
C VAL A 178 8.00 0.10 -15.68
N GLY A 179 9.20 -0.01 -16.26
CA GLY A 179 10.44 -0.05 -15.47
C GLY A 179 10.66 1.20 -14.63
N PHE A 180 10.36 2.38 -15.17
CA PHE A 180 10.41 3.64 -14.43
C PHE A 180 9.38 3.69 -13.29
N ALA A 181 8.15 3.24 -13.54
CA ALA A 181 7.12 3.19 -12.51
C ALA A 181 7.46 2.20 -11.39
N LEU A 182 8.00 1.02 -11.73
CA LEU A 182 8.49 0.04 -10.75
C LEU A 182 9.65 0.63 -9.92
N PHE A 183 10.54 1.41 -10.55
CA PHE A 183 11.63 2.08 -9.83
C PHE A 183 11.12 3.13 -8.85
N ALA A 184 10.16 3.96 -9.27
CA ALA A 184 9.51 4.91 -8.39
C ALA A 184 8.79 4.20 -7.23
N TRP A 185 8.07 3.11 -7.51
CA TRP A 185 7.40 2.30 -6.48
C TRP A 185 8.36 1.69 -5.48
N ALA A 186 9.51 1.18 -5.94
CA ALA A 186 10.55 0.72 -5.03
C ALA A 186 11.02 1.84 -4.08
N GLY A 187 11.26 3.04 -4.59
CA GLY A 187 11.62 4.20 -3.77
C GLY A 187 10.54 4.57 -2.75
N PHE A 188 9.26 4.53 -3.13
CA PHE A 188 8.15 4.82 -2.22
C PHE A 188 7.99 3.77 -1.10
N LEU A 189 8.23 2.49 -1.38
CA LEU A 189 8.27 1.48 -0.32
C LEU A 189 9.43 1.74 0.65
N MET A 190 10.59 2.19 0.16
CA MET A 190 11.71 2.59 1.03
C MET A 190 11.35 3.81 1.89
N VAL A 191 10.64 4.80 1.35
CA VAL A 191 10.12 5.95 2.13
C VAL A 191 9.15 5.48 3.22
N SER A 192 8.27 4.52 2.91
CA SER A 192 7.39 3.90 3.92
C SER A 192 8.22 3.21 5.02
N GLY A 193 9.32 2.55 4.65
CA GLY A 193 10.25 1.95 5.61
C GLY A 193 10.91 2.97 6.53
N PHE A 194 11.41 4.08 5.98
CA PHE A 194 11.96 5.19 6.76
C PHE A 194 10.92 5.80 7.71
N ALA A 195 9.70 6.02 7.23
CA ALA A 195 8.62 6.56 8.06
C ALA A 195 8.29 5.61 9.22
N ALA A 196 8.27 4.29 8.98
CA ALA A 196 7.99 3.30 10.02
C ALA A 196 9.08 3.31 11.10
N LEU A 197 10.35 3.37 10.69
CA LEU A 197 11.47 3.51 11.61
C LEU A 197 11.38 4.82 12.42
N HIS A 198 11.06 5.93 11.77
CA HIS A 198 10.91 7.22 12.43
C HIS A 198 9.81 7.20 13.52
N ALA A 199 8.69 6.54 13.26
CA ALA A 199 7.61 6.41 14.24
C ALA A 199 7.97 5.47 15.39
N PHE A 200 8.54 4.30 15.11
CA PHE A 200 8.61 3.22 16.11
C PHE A 200 9.97 3.03 16.79
N VAL A 201 11.06 3.57 16.26
CA VAL A 201 12.37 3.53 16.93
C VAL A 201 12.34 4.28 18.29
N PRO A 202 11.77 5.49 18.43
CA PRO A 202 11.73 6.19 19.72
C PRO A 202 11.06 5.36 20.82
N GLY A 203 9.89 4.76 20.52
CA GLY A 203 9.20 3.89 21.47
C GLY A 203 9.98 2.60 21.79
N THR A 204 10.72 2.06 20.83
CA THR A 204 11.62 0.92 21.05
C THR A 204 12.76 1.28 22.02
N LEU A 205 13.41 2.43 21.82
CA LEU A 205 14.50 2.90 22.69
C LEU A 205 14.02 3.19 24.11
N TRP A 206 12.85 3.82 24.24
CA TRP A 206 12.22 4.05 25.54
C TRP A 206 11.90 2.75 26.27
N ALA A 207 11.29 1.78 25.58
CA ALA A 207 10.92 0.50 26.17
C ALA A 207 12.14 -0.35 26.60
N LEU A 208 13.32 -0.10 26.01
CA LEU A 208 14.61 -0.66 26.42
C LEU A 208 15.25 0.08 27.61
N GLY A 209 14.66 1.17 28.09
CA GLY A 209 15.19 1.99 29.19
C GLY A 209 16.35 2.91 28.80
N ILE A 210 16.61 3.09 27.49
CA ILE A 210 17.75 3.88 26.98
C ILE A 210 17.32 5.17 26.27
N GLY A 211 16.02 5.37 26.05
CA GLY A 211 15.45 6.52 25.36
C GLY A 211 14.45 7.29 26.22
N ALA A 212 14.20 8.56 25.85
CA ALA A 212 13.14 9.36 26.43
C ALA A 212 11.75 8.84 26.01
N PHE A 213 10.73 9.13 26.81
CA PHE A 213 9.35 8.79 26.47
C PHE A 213 8.97 9.39 25.10
N PRO A 214 8.39 8.60 24.17
CA PRO A 214 8.09 9.02 22.80
C PRO A 214 6.84 9.93 22.74
N ALA A 215 6.94 11.13 23.30
CA ALA A 215 5.82 12.09 23.38
C ALA A 215 5.26 12.48 22.01
N ALA A 216 6.09 12.45 20.96
CA ALA A 216 5.70 12.77 19.58
C ALA A 216 5.09 11.59 18.81
N GLN A 217 4.73 10.47 19.46
CA GLN A 217 4.19 9.30 18.77
C GLN A 217 3.00 9.65 17.87
N SER A 218 2.00 10.39 18.37
CA SER A 218 0.79 10.73 17.60
C SER A 218 1.13 11.40 16.27
N THR A 219 1.91 12.48 16.33
CA THR A 219 2.41 13.19 15.15
C THR A 219 3.20 12.29 14.21
N ASN A 220 4.16 11.51 14.74
CA ASN A 220 4.97 10.62 13.93
C ASN A 220 4.13 9.52 13.27
N TRP A 221 3.12 9.04 13.98
CA TRP A 221 2.15 8.07 13.48
C TRP A 221 1.29 8.65 12.37
N HIS A 222 0.77 9.87 12.49
CA HIS A 222 -0.01 10.50 11.42
C HIS A 222 0.81 10.69 10.14
N ILE A 223 2.09 11.05 10.27
CA ILE A 223 3.02 11.12 9.13
C ILE A 223 3.23 9.73 8.51
N LEU A 224 3.45 8.72 9.35
CA LEU A 224 3.58 7.34 8.90
C LEU A 224 2.32 6.86 8.17
N PHE A 225 1.19 6.96 8.83
CA PHE A 225 -0.12 6.54 8.34
C PHE A 225 -0.38 7.17 6.99
N HIS A 226 -0.15 8.48 6.85
CA HIS A 226 -0.35 9.18 5.59
C HIS A 226 0.45 8.56 4.43
N ASN A 227 1.76 8.39 4.63
CA ASN A 227 2.62 7.74 3.64
C ASN A 227 2.12 6.33 3.34
N MET A 228 1.71 5.59 4.38
CA MET A 228 1.43 4.18 4.23
C MET A 228 0.05 3.84 3.66
N HIS A 229 -0.94 4.72 3.77
CA HIS A 229 -2.20 4.50 3.06
C HIS A 229 -2.20 5.06 1.64
N TYR A 230 -1.42 6.11 1.38
CA TYR A 230 -1.45 6.77 0.07
C TYR A 230 -0.55 6.09 -0.97
N LEU A 231 0.68 5.70 -0.60
CA LEU A 231 1.63 5.10 -1.53
C LEU A 231 1.13 3.79 -2.19
N PRO A 232 0.34 2.92 -1.52
CA PRO A 232 -0.30 1.78 -2.17
C PRO A 232 -1.30 2.16 -3.30
N LEU A 233 -1.85 3.37 -3.31
CA LEU A 233 -2.74 3.83 -4.39
C LEU A 233 -1.95 4.00 -5.70
N MET A 234 -0.70 4.45 -5.63
CA MET A 234 0.17 4.50 -6.80
C MET A 234 0.47 3.09 -7.34
N ALA A 235 0.75 2.15 -6.44
CA ALA A 235 0.92 0.74 -6.80
C ALA A 235 -0.32 0.20 -7.54
N THR A 236 -1.50 0.52 -7.02
CA THR A 236 -2.80 0.14 -7.61
C THR A 236 -2.91 0.62 -9.07
N VAL A 237 -2.60 1.89 -9.33
CA VAL A 237 -2.64 2.46 -10.68
C VAL A 237 -1.65 1.78 -11.63
N LEU A 238 -0.42 1.51 -11.17
CA LEU A 238 0.56 0.78 -11.97
C LEU A 238 0.09 -0.65 -12.26
N LEU A 239 -0.49 -1.34 -11.28
CA LEU A 239 -1.04 -2.68 -11.45
C LEU A 239 -2.21 -2.68 -12.42
N TRP A 240 -3.10 -1.68 -12.40
CA TRP A 240 -4.12 -1.54 -13.43
C TRP A 240 -3.52 -1.37 -14.82
N TYR A 241 -2.46 -0.57 -14.97
CA TYR A 241 -1.78 -0.45 -16.26
C TYR A 241 -1.23 -1.80 -16.76
N VAL A 242 -0.61 -2.58 -15.86
CA VAL A 242 -0.05 -3.90 -16.16
C VAL A 242 -1.17 -4.92 -16.48
N LEU A 243 -2.20 -4.98 -15.64
CA LEU A 243 -3.34 -5.89 -15.78
C LEU A 243 -4.14 -5.59 -17.06
N MET A 244 -4.45 -4.33 -17.33
CA MET A 244 -5.20 -3.97 -18.54
C MET A 244 -4.41 -4.35 -19.79
N ARG A 245 -3.09 -4.12 -19.79
CA ARG A 245 -2.23 -4.55 -20.90
C ARG A 245 -2.23 -6.07 -21.05
N GLU A 246 -2.14 -6.83 -19.97
CA GLU A 246 -2.13 -8.29 -20.02
C GLU A 246 -3.46 -8.85 -20.52
N LEU A 247 -4.57 -8.33 -20.01
CA LEU A 247 -5.91 -8.86 -20.28
C LEU A 247 -6.45 -8.46 -21.66
N THR A 248 -6.01 -7.32 -22.20
CA THR A 248 -6.58 -6.74 -23.44
C THR A 248 -5.56 -6.56 -24.56
N GLY A 249 -4.26 -6.64 -24.26
CA GLY A 249 -3.18 -6.28 -25.18
C GLY A 249 -3.03 -4.77 -25.43
N VAL A 250 -3.85 -3.93 -24.79
CA VAL A 250 -3.87 -2.48 -25.03
C VAL A 250 -2.73 -1.77 -24.28
N THR A 251 -2.08 -0.83 -24.96
CA THR A 251 -1.05 0.05 -24.40
C THR A 251 -1.51 1.51 -24.38
N SER A 252 -0.85 2.35 -23.57
CA SER A 252 -1.16 3.79 -23.50
C SER A 252 -1.12 4.46 -24.88
N VAL A 253 -2.18 5.18 -25.23
CA VAL A 253 -2.24 6.02 -26.45
C VAL A 253 -1.46 7.34 -26.31
N PHE A 254 -1.10 7.73 -25.08
CA PHE A 254 -0.39 8.99 -24.80
C PHE A 254 1.15 8.85 -24.83
N GLY A 255 1.64 7.65 -25.10
CA GLY A 255 3.07 7.37 -25.21
C GLY A 255 3.83 7.29 -23.87
N GLU A 256 5.10 6.93 -23.99
CA GLU A 256 5.93 6.55 -22.85
C GLU A 256 6.35 7.75 -21.98
N ARG A 257 6.67 8.89 -22.62
CA ARG A 257 7.11 10.11 -21.92
C ARG A 257 6.03 10.66 -21.00
N PHE A 258 4.79 10.75 -21.50
CA PHE A 258 3.66 11.24 -20.72
C PHE A 258 3.36 10.32 -19.52
N SER A 259 3.39 9.00 -19.75
CA SER A 259 3.21 8.02 -18.68
C SER A 259 4.23 8.20 -17.55
N LYS A 260 5.50 8.46 -17.88
CA LYS A 260 6.55 8.74 -16.88
C LYS A 260 6.30 10.05 -16.11
N ILE A 261 5.82 11.09 -16.78
CA ILE A 261 5.45 12.36 -16.12
C ILE A 261 4.37 12.11 -15.07
N VAL A 262 3.33 11.35 -15.41
CA VAL A 262 2.24 11.03 -14.46
C VAL A 262 2.74 10.24 -13.25
N PHE A 263 3.64 9.27 -13.44
CA PHE A 263 4.26 8.60 -12.30
C PHE A 263 5.14 9.54 -11.46
N ALA A 264 5.85 10.48 -12.10
CA ALA A 264 6.65 11.48 -11.38
C ALA A 264 5.80 12.50 -10.60
N MET A 265 4.55 12.75 -11.00
CA MET A 265 3.63 13.63 -10.26
C MET A 265 3.39 13.12 -8.82
N TYR A 266 3.42 11.81 -8.58
CA TYR A 266 3.32 11.27 -7.21
C TYR A 266 4.47 11.76 -6.30
N LEU A 267 5.68 11.98 -6.84
CA LEU A 267 6.80 12.48 -6.04
C LEU A 267 6.60 13.94 -5.60
N VAL A 268 5.78 14.70 -6.33
CA VAL A 268 5.52 16.11 -6.07
C VAL A 268 4.30 16.30 -5.19
N PHE A 269 3.20 15.60 -5.50
CA PHE A 269 1.90 15.84 -4.86
C PHE A 269 1.68 15.04 -3.57
N VAL A 270 2.42 13.97 -3.30
CA VAL A 270 2.22 13.14 -2.10
C VAL A 270 2.84 13.73 -0.83
N PRO A 271 4.12 14.18 -0.82
CA PRO A 271 4.77 14.64 0.40
C PRO A 271 4.03 15.71 1.23
N PRO A 272 3.38 16.74 0.64
CA PRO A 272 2.75 17.80 1.44
C PRO A 272 1.44 17.39 2.12
N THR A 273 0.91 16.19 1.84
CA THR A 273 -0.49 15.86 2.15
C THR A 273 -0.68 15.14 3.49
N SER A 274 0.38 14.91 4.28
CA SER A 274 0.23 14.35 5.64
C SER A 274 -0.50 15.26 6.61
N LEU A 275 -0.49 16.58 6.36
CA LEU A 275 -1.04 17.59 7.25
C LEU A 275 -2.55 17.44 7.52
N TYR A 276 -3.32 16.83 6.61
CA TYR A 276 -4.76 16.67 6.86
C TYR A 276 -5.10 15.63 7.94
N HIS A 277 -4.16 14.74 8.27
CA HIS A 277 -4.30 13.84 9.43
C HIS A 277 -4.05 14.56 10.76
N MET A 278 -3.57 15.80 10.72
CA MET A 278 -3.08 16.54 11.88
C MET A 278 -3.89 17.83 12.13
N PHE A 279 -5.05 18.01 11.51
CA PHE A 279 -5.82 19.25 11.65
C PHE A 279 -6.28 19.53 13.10
N LEU A 280 -6.42 18.49 13.91
CA LEU A 280 -6.78 18.58 15.32
C LEU A 280 -5.57 18.61 16.26
N GLU A 281 -4.33 18.56 15.74
CA GLU A 281 -3.13 18.67 16.57
C GLU A 281 -3.05 20.09 17.16
N PRO A 282 -2.93 20.24 18.49
CA PRO A 282 -3.02 21.53 19.17
C PRO A 282 -1.89 22.47 18.79
N ASP A 283 -0.71 21.92 18.46
CA ASP A 283 0.50 22.68 18.16
C ASP A 283 0.62 23.06 16.67
N LEU A 284 -0.37 22.74 15.83
CA LEU A 284 -0.31 23.01 14.39
C LEU A 284 -0.84 24.42 14.05
N PRO A 285 -0.02 25.34 13.52
CA PRO A 285 -0.46 26.71 13.23
C PRO A 285 -1.63 26.73 12.22
N GLY A 286 -2.58 27.66 12.43
CA GLY A 286 -3.77 27.76 11.58
C GLY A 286 -3.47 27.93 10.08
N ALA A 287 -2.45 28.72 9.74
CA ALA A 287 -2.00 28.88 8.35
C ALA A 287 -1.49 27.57 7.75
N VAL A 288 -0.75 26.76 8.53
CA VAL A 288 -0.25 25.45 8.09
C VAL A 288 -1.41 24.48 7.84
N ARG A 289 -2.47 24.51 8.66
CA ARG A 289 -3.68 23.71 8.42
C ARG A 289 -4.37 24.07 7.11
N VAL A 290 -4.57 25.36 6.85
CA VAL A 290 -5.22 25.83 5.62
C VAL A 290 -4.38 25.47 4.39
N THR A 291 -3.06 25.73 4.43
CA THR A 291 -2.16 25.35 3.33
C THR A 291 -2.13 23.84 3.12
N GLY A 292 -2.06 23.06 4.20
CA GLY A 292 -2.09 21.60 4.15
C GLY A 292 -3.38 21.07 3.52
N SER A 293 -4.54 21.64 3.86
CA SER A 293 -5.82 21.32 3.23
C SER A 293 -5.81 21.61 1.73
N LEU A 294 -5.38 22.81 1.32
CA LEU A 294 -5.31 23.19 -0.10
C LEU A 294 -4.38 22.27 -0.91
N LEU A 295 -3.20 21.96 -0.37
CA LEU A 295 -2.26 21.05 -1.03
C LEU A 295 -2.81 19.63 -1.13
N SER A 296 -3.57 19.20 -0.12
CA SER A 296 -4.21 17.88 -0.08
C SER A 296 -5.32 17.70 -1.12
N LEU A 297 -5.94 18.78 -1.59
CA LEU A 297 -6.89 18.70 -2.71
C LEU A 297 -6.23 18.26 -4.02
N PHE A 298 -4.93 18.52 -4.20
CA PHE A 298 -4.19 18.10 -5.39
C PHE A 298 -3.75 16.64 -5.37
N VAL A 299 -3.96 15.94 -4.25
CA VAL A 299 -3.49 14.56 -4.09
C VAL A 299 -4.08 13.64 -5.16
N SER A 300 -5.33 13.87 -5.58
CA SER A 300 -6.02 13.03 -6.56
C SER A 300 -5.56 13.23 -8.01
N VAL A 301 -4.85 14.33 -8.31
CA VAL A 301 -4.43 14.68 -9.68
C VAL A 301 -3.66 13.55 -10.37
N PRO A 302 -2.57 13.00 -9.79
CA PRO A 302 -1.84 11.90 -10.42
C PRO A 302 -2.71 10.65 -10.63
N THR A 303 -3.54 10.28 -9.66
CA THR A 303 -4.42 9.10 -9.71
C THR A 303 -5.49 9.23 -10.79
N LEU A 304 -6.19 10.37 -10.84
CA LEU A 304 -7.22 10.65 -11.85
C LEU A 304 -6.63 10.75 -13.25
N THR A 305 -5.45 11.34 -13.39
CA THR A 305 -4.75 11.45 -14.69
C THR A 305 -4.39 10.06 -15.20
N ALA A 306 -3.84 9.19 -14.34
CA ALA A 306 -3.50 7.83 -14.74
C ALA A 306 -4.73 6.98 -15.06
N PHE A 307 -5.81 7.15 -14.30
CA PHE A 307 -7.10 6.51 -14.59
C PHE A 307 -7.63 6.92 -15.97
N LEU A 308 -7.61 8.23 -16.27
CA LEU A 308 -8.02 8.76 -17.57
C LEU A 308 -7.19 8.16 -18.72
N ILE A 309 -5.88 8.01 -18.54
CA ILE A 309 -4.99 7.36 -19.52
C ILE A 309 -5.47 5.94 -19.82
N ILE A 310 -5.73 5.15 -18.78
CA ILE A 310 -6.14 3.74 -18.92
C ILE A 310 -7.49 3.65 -19.64
N VAL A 311 -8.50 4.37 -19.15
CA VAL A 311 -9.85 4.35 -19.74
C VAL A 311 -9.85 4.83 -21.18
N THR A 312 -9.19 5.95 -21.46
CA THR A 312 -9.11 6.49 -22.83
C THR A 312 -8.41 5.51 -23.77
N SER A 313 -7.35 4.84 -23.31
CA SER A 313 -6.63 3.86 -24.14
C SER A 313 -7.52 2.65 -24.48
N LEU A 314 -8.28 2.15 -23.50
CA LEU A 314 -9.24 1.06 -23.70
C LEU A 314 -10.38 1.46 -24.63
N GLU A 315 -10.93 2.67 -24.44
CA GLU A 315 -12.02 3.18 -25.26
C GLU A 315 -11.59 3.40 -26.71
N VAL A 316 -10.45 4.06 -26.94
CA VAL A 316 -9.90 4.30 -28.29
C VAL A 316 -9.67 2.96 -29.01
N TYR A 317 -9.08 1.98 -28.32
CA TYR A 317 -8.89 0.65 -28.89
C TYR A 317 -10.22 -0.01 -29.26
N ALA A 318 -11.19 -0.01 -28.35
CA ALA A 318 -12.50 -0.57 -28.57
C ALA A 318 -13.23 0.10 -29.76
N ARG A 319 -13.15 1.43 -29.87
CA ARG A 319 -13.72 2.21 -30.98
C ARG A 319 -13.04 1.89 -32.30
N ALA A 320 -11.71 1.70 -32.31
CA ALA A 320 -10.98 1.22 -33.49
C ALA A 320 -11.40 -0.20 -33.93
N LYS A 321 -11.96 -1.00 -33.00
CA LYS A 321 -12.60 -2.30 -33.28
C LYS A 321 -14.09 -2.21 -33.62
N GLY A 322 -14.62 -1.00 -33.82
CA GLY A 322 -16.01 -0.79 -34.25
C GLY A 322 -17.02 -0.60 -33.12
N ALA A 323 -16.59 -0.47 -31.87
CA ALA A 323 -17.51 -0.15 -30.77
C ALA A 323 -18.18 1.23 -30.98
N ARG A 324 -19.51 1.28 -30.85
CA ARG A 324 -20.33 2.49 -31.04
C ARG A 324 -21.14 2.85 -29.78
N GLY A 325 -21.61 4.09 -29.72
CA GLY A 325 -22.36 4.62 -28.58
C GLY A 325 -21.49 4.97 -27.37
N LEU A 326 -22.14 5.39 -26.28
CA LEU A 326 -21.49 5.83 -25.04
C LEU A 326 -20.80 4.66 -24.30
N PHE A 327 -21.47 3.51 -24.22
CA PHE A 327 -21.02 2.36 -23.42
C PHE A 327 -20.60 1.15 -24.26
N GLY A 328 -20.54 1.28 -25.59
CA GLY A 328 -20.18 0.16 -26.47
C GLY A 328 -18.78 -0.39 -26.22
N TRP A 329 -17.85 0.46 -25.78
CA TRP A 329 -16.47 0.06 -25.49
C TRP A 329 -16.37 -0.89 -24.29
N LEU A 330 -17.24 -0.71 -23.29
CA LEU A 330 -17.26 -1.57 -22.11
C LEU A 330 -17.52 -3.02 -22.51
N ARG A 331 -18.38 -3.29 -23.49
CA ARG A 331 -18.73 -4.67 -23.91
C ARG A 331 -17.55 -5.47 -24.47
N LEU A 332 -16.47 -4.80 -24.90
CA LEU A 332 -15.26 -5.45 -25.43
C LEU A 332 -14.25 -5.83 -24.34
N LEU A 333 -14.47 -5.41 -23.10
CA LEU A 333 -13.60 -5.81 -21.99
C LEU A 333 -13.88 -7.26 -21.56
N PRO A 334 -12.85 -8.02 -21.13
CA PRO A 334 -12.99 -9.43 -20.74
C PRO A 334 -13.62 -9.59 -19.35
N TRP A 335 -14.91 -9.24 -19.21
CA TRP A 335 -15.64 -9.26 -17.93
C TRP A 335 -15.73 -10.63 -17.26
N SER A 336 -15.65 -11.72 -18.03
CA SER A 336 -15.61 -13.08 -17.48
C SER A 336 -14.29 -13.41 -16.78
N HIS A 337 -13.24 -12.62 -16.99
CA HIS A 337 -11.96 -12.81 -16.31
C HIS A 337 -12.02 -12.22 -14.88
N PRO A 338 -11.74 -13.00 -13.82
CA PRO A 338 -11.86 -12.53 -12.44
C PRO A 338 -11.01 -11.28 -12.15
N ALA A 339 -9.80 -11.21 -12.69
CA ALA A 339 -8.93 -10.04 -12.53
C ALA A 339 -9.52 -8.76 -13.17
N MET A 340 -10.27 -8.88 -14.28
CA MET A 340 -10.97 -7.74 -14.89
C MET A 340 -12.10 -7.26 -13.98
N ALA A 341 -12.95 -8.19 -13.51
CA ALA A 341 -14.05 -7.87 -12.62
C ALA A 341 -13.56 -7.23 -11.30
N ALA A 342 -12.48 -7.75 -10.71
CA ALA A 342 -11.87 -7.20 -9.52
C ALA A 342 -11.28 -5.79 -9.75
N ALA A 343 -10.56 -5.57 -10.85
CA ALA A 343 -10.03 -4.24 -11.19
C ALA A 343 -11.15 -3.22 -11.44
N ALA A 344 -12.23 -3.60 -12.13
CA ALA A 344 -13.37 -2.73 -12.35
C ALA A 344 -14.09 -2.37 -11.04
N MET A 345 -14.29 -3.35 -10.15
CA MET A 345 -14.86 -3.10 -8.83
C MET A 345 -13.93 -2.20 -7.99
N ALA A 346 -12.61 -2.36 -8.13
CA ALA A 346 -11.64 -1.47 -7.50
C ALA A 346 -11.75 -0.02 -7.97
N VAL A 347 -12.00 0.21 -9.26
CA VAL A 347 -12.26 1.56 -9.79
C VAL A 347 -13.54 2.16 -9.20
N ILE A 348 -14.62 1.39 -9.09
CA ILE A 348 -15.88 1.88 -8.50
C ILE A 348 -15.67 2.28 -7.04
N ASN A 349 -15.00 1.43 -6.27
CA ASN A 349 -14.66 1.71 -4.88
C ASN A 349 -13.73 2.92 -4.74
N MET A 350 -12.78 3.10 -5.66
CA MET A 350 -11.91 4.28 -5.69
C MET A 350 -12.73 5.55 -5.89
N GLY A 351 -13.73 5.52 -6.78
CA GLY A 351 -14.62 6.67 -7.00
C GLY A 351 -15.40 7.06 -5.74
N LEU A 352 -15.98 6.08 -5.05
CA LEU A 352 -16.70 6.30 -3.78
C LEU A 352 -15.75 6.81 -2.68
N GLY A 353 -14.61 6.14 -2.50
CA GLY A 353 -13.59 6.54 -1.55
C GLY A 353 -13.11 7.97 -1.79
N LEU A 354 -12.92 8.36 -3.05
CA LEU A 354 -12.48 9.70 -3.42
C LEU A 354 -13.50 10.77 -3.00
N VAL A 355 -14.79 10.55 -3.23
CA VAL A 355 -15.85 11.48 -2.79
C VAL A 355 -15.76 11.71 -1.28
N PHE A 356 -15.68 10.64 -0.49
CA PHE A 356 -15.59 10.75 0.96
C PHE A 356 -14.25 11.35 1.43
N ALA A 357 -13.13 11.07 0.76
CA ALA A 357 -11.84 11.67 1.08
C ALA A 357 -11.83 13.19 0.87
N PHE A 358 -12.49 13.68 -0.19
CA PHE A 358 -12.63 15.13 -0.41
C PHE A 358 -13.46 15.82 0.66
N VAL A 359 -14.40 15.12 1.29
CA VAL A 359 -15.13 15.61 2.46
C VAL A 359 -14.21 15.64 3.69
N LEU A 360 -13.41 14.59 3.90
CA LEU A 360 -12.51 14.48 5.05
C LEU A 360 -11.35 15.50 5.04
N ILE A 361 -10.82 15.83 3.87
CA ILE A 361 -9.66 16.74 3.72
C ILE A 361 -10.03 18.20 4.05
N GLN A 362 -11.31 18.51 4.27
CA GLN A 362 -11.75 19.84 4.66
C GLN A 362 -11.47 20.10 6.15
N GLU A 363 -10.51 20.98 6.44
CA GLU A 363 -10.16 21.40 7.82
C GLU A 363 -11.38 21.78 8.66
N LYS A 364 -12.37 22.47 8.06
CA LYS A 364 -13.60 22.88 8.76
C LYS A 364 -14.54 21.74 9.14
N LEU A 365 -14.43 20.60 8.46
CA LEU A 365 -15.20 19.39 8.77
C LEU A 365 -14.44 18.45 9.71
N ALA A 366 -13.14 18.67 9.94
CA ALA A 366 -12.31 17.78 10.76
C ALA A 366 -12.89 17.54 12.17
N PRO A 367 -13.39 18.55 12.92
CA PRO A 367 -13.99 18.32 14.24
C PRO A 367 -15.27 17.48 14.24
N LEU A 368 -15.98 17.41 13.10
CA LEU A 368 -17.20 16.63 12.94
C LEU A 368 -16.90 15.17 12.55
N LEU A 369 -15.82 14.96 11.79
CA LEU A 369 -15.57 13.69 11.11
C LEU A 369 -14.48 12.84 11.76
N SER A 370 -13.48 13.47 12.38
CA SER A 370 -12.34 12.78 13.00
C SER A 370 -12.83 11.85 14.12
N ASP A 371 -12.20 10.68 14.24
CA ASP A 371 -12.54 9.64 15.23
C ASP A 371 -14.00 9.14 15.21
N THR A 372 -14.73 9.40 14.13
CA THR A 372 -16.07 8.82 13.90
C THR A 372 -16.01 7.64 12.93
N PHE A 373 -17.13 6.92 12.78
CA PHE A 373 -17.27 5.86 11.77
C PHE A 373 -17.12 6.33 10.32
N PHE A 374 -17.12 7.65 10.07
CA PHE A 374 -16.80 8.19 8.75
C PHE A 374 -15.40 7.78 8.30
N VAL A 375 -14.42 7.79 9.22
CA VAL A 375 -13.01 7.47 8.92
C VAL A 375 -12.85 6.01 8.49
N PRO A 376 -13.28 4.99 9.26
CA PRO A 376 -13.32 3.62 8.77
C PRO A 376 -14.15 3.47 7.49
N GLY A 377 -15.31 4.13 7.40
CA GLY A 377 -16.21 4.05 6.24
C GLY A 377 -15.53 4.38 4.91
N TYR A 378 -14.91 5.56 4.80
CA TYR A 378 -14.19 5.93 3.57
C TYR A 378 -12.94 5.08 3.35
N PHE A 379 -12.23 4.77 4.44
CA PHE A 379 -10.97 4.08 4.38
C PHE A 379 -11.12 2.66 3.85
N HIS A 380 -12.23 1.98 4.16
CA HIS A 380 -12.50 0.64 3.64
C HIS A 380 -12.79 0.64 2.13
N PHE A 381 -13.38 1.70 1.55
CA PHE A 381 -13.50 1.83 0.09
C PHE A 381 -12.11 1.86 -0.58
N PHE A 382 -11.12 2.53 0.02
CA PHE A 382 -9.76 2.49 -0.49
C PHE A 382 -9.07 1.16 -0.18
N THR A 383 -8.89 0.83 1.10
CA THR A 383 -8.03 -0.27 1.52
C THR A 383 -8.55 -1.64 1.10
N VAL A 384 -9.84 -1.91 1.30
CA VAL A 384 -10.47 -3.18 0.92
C VAL A 384 -10.96 -3.09 -0.53
N GLY A 385 -11.78 -2.08 -0.81
CA GLY A 385 -12.48 -1.95 -2.08
C GLY A 385 -11.55 -1.69 -3.27
N THR A 386 -10.48 -0.91 -3.09
CA THR A 386 -9.60 -0.50 -4.20
C THR A 386 -8.29 -1.27 -4.20
N VAL A 387 -7.49 -1.11 -3.13
CA VAL A 387 -6.13 -1.62 -3.06
C VAL A 387 -6.13 -3.15 -2.94
N SER A 388 -6.88 -3.70 -1.97
CA SER A 388 -6.90 -5.16 -1.77
C SER A 388 -7.49 -5.93 -2.94
N LEU A 389 -8.56 -5.42 -3.58
CA LEU A 389 -9.08 -6.03 -4.81
C LEU A 389 -8.05 -6.01 -5.95
N THR A 390 -7.31 -4.92 -6.11
CA THR A 390 -6.26 -4.81 -7.14
C THR A 390 -5.09 -5.74 -6.86
N LEU A 391 -4.60 -5.79 -5.62
CA LEU A 391 -3.51 -6.68 -5.22
C LEU A 391 -3.91 -8.14 -5.43
N ARG A 392 -5.14 -8.53 -5.06
CA ARG A 392 -5.65 -9.88 -5.31
C ARG A 392 -5.78 -10.18 -6.81
N ALA A 393 -6.24 -9.23 -7.61
CA ALA A 393 -6.34 -9.39 -9.06
C ALA A 393 -4.96 -9.60 -9.71
N ALA A 394 -3.92 -8.95 -9.19
CA ALA A 394 -2.55 -9.09 -9.68
C ALA A 394 -1.82 -10.35 -9.20
N LEU A 395 -2.22 -10.90 -8.05
CA LEU A 395 -1.65 -12.13 -7.49
C LEU A 395 -2.27 -13.42 -8.06
N ALA A 396 -3.50 -13.34 -8.59
CA ALA A 396 -4.21 -14.44 -9.23
C ALA A 396 -3.68 -14.70 -10.65
#